data_AF-A0A969Y6M6-F1
#
_entry.id   AF-A0A969Y6M6-F1
#
_cell.length_a   1.000
_cell.length_b   1.000
_cell.length_c   1.000
_cell.angle_alpha   90.00
_cell.angle_beta   90.00
_cell.angle_gamma   90.00
#
_symmetry.space_group_name_H-M   'P 1'
#
loop_
_entity.id
_entity.type
_entity.pdbx_description
1 polymer ?
#
loop_
_entity_poly.entity_id
_entity_poly.type
_entity_poly.pdbx_seq_one_letter_code
_entity_poly.pdbx_strand_id
1 'polypeptide(L)'
;MGGIIMLPEISKSVETAARELLERAQLEPGSILVVGCSTSEVQGKHIGSSGNLEVAAAILQPLLKITAEYQIYLAVQCCEHLNRALVVERVVMKQYRLEQVSVYPIAHAGGSMA
;
A
#
# COMPACT_ATOMS: atom_id res chain seq x y z
N MET A 1 -19.30 -9.22 17.50
CA MET A 1 -17.95 -9.68 17.90
C MET A 1 -17.01 -9.35 16.74
N GLY A 2 -16.33 -8.19 16.79
CA GLY A 2 -15.29 -7.86 15.82
C GLY A 2 -14.03 -8.63 16.18
N GLY A 3 -13.67 -9.63 15.39
CA GLY A 3 -12.48 -10.43 15.61
C GLY A 3 -11.23 -9.58 15.42
N ILE A 4 -10.24 -9.75 16.30
CA ILE A 4 -8.89 -9.23 16.11
C ILE A 4 -8.31 -10.00 14.91
N ILE A 5 -8.12 -9.32 13.77
CA ILE A 5 -7.46 -9.94 12.62
C ILE A 5 -5.96 -10.02 12.94
N MET A 6 -5.38 -11.21 12.81
CA MET A 6 -3.95 -11.41 13.09
C MET A 6 -3.09 -10.95 11.90
N LEU A 7 -1.88 -10.42 12.14
CA LEU A 7 -0.97 -9.96 11.07
C LEU A 7 -0.72 -10.99 9.94
N PRO A 8 -0.56 -12.30 10.21
CA PRO A 8 -0.41 -13.31 9.16
C PRO A 8 -1.67 -13.46 8.29
N GLU A 9 -2.86 -13.26 8.88
CA GLU A 9 -4.12 -13.30 8.13
C GLU A 9 -4.24 -12.09 7.21
N ILE A 10 -3.85 -10.89 7.68
CA ILE A 10 -3.78 -9.68 6.85
C ILE A 10 -2.86 -9.94 5.65
N SER A 11 -1.64 -10.42 5.89
CA SER A 11 -0.68 -10.68 4.81
C SER A 11 -1.21 -11.70 3.80
N LYS A 12 -1.84 -12.78 4.27
CA LYS A 12 -2.42 -13.80 3.39
C LYS A 12 -3.60 -13.24 2.58
N SER A 13 -4.50 -12.49 3.20
CA SER A 13 -5.63 -11.86 2.52
C SER A 13 -5.18 -10.86 1.46
N VAL A 14 -4.15 -10.06 1.76
CA VAL A 14 -3.57 -9.11 0.79
C VAL A 14 -2.92 -9.86 -0.36
N GLU A 15 -2.18 -10.94 -0.10
CA GLU A 15 -1.58 -11.74 -1.18
C GLU A 15 -2.65 -12.35 -2.11
N THR A 16 -3.68 -12.97 -1.54
CA THR A 16 -4.79 -13.53 -2.32
C THR A 16 -5.49 -12.46 -3.15
N ALA A 17 -5.88 -11.34 -2.53
CA ALA A 17 -6.59 -10.27 -3.21
C ALA A 17 -5.77 -9.63 -4.34
N ALA A 18 -4.47 -9.39 -4.10
CA ALA A 18 -3.60 -8.79 -5.10
C ALA A 18 -3.37 -9.73 -6.29
N ARG A 19 -3.10 -11.02 -6.06
CA ARG A 19 -2.96 -12.00 -7.16
C ARG A 19 -4.23 -12.09 -8.00
N GLU A 20 -5.37 -12.26 -7.34
CA GLU A 20 -6.66 -12.34 -8.02
C GLU A 20 -7.00 -11.10 -8.85
N LEU A 21 -6.63 -9.92 -8.36
CA LEU A 21 -6.79 -8.67 -9.09
C LEU A 21 -5.90 -8.65 -10.34
N LEU A 22 -4.61 -8.97 -10.20
CA LEU A 22 -3.64 -8.89 -11.28
C LEU A 22 -3.90 -9.93 -12.38
N GLU A 23 -4.30 -11.15 -12.01
CA GLU A 23 -4.70 -12.20 -12.96
C GLU A 23 -5.89 -11.78 -13.81
N ARG A 24 -6.86 -11.08 -13.22
CA ARG A 24 -8.05 -10.58 -13.93
C ARG A 24 -7.78 -9.30 -14.72
N ALA A 25 -6.92 -8.43 -14.20
CA ALA A 25 -6.61 -7.15 -14.84
C ALA A 25 -5.74 -7.29 -16.08
N GLN A 26 -5.02 -8.41 -16.23
CA GLN A 26 -4.15 -8.70 -17.39
C GLN A 26 -3.18 -7.54 -17.69
N LEU A 27 -2.56 -6.99 -16.63
CA LEU A 27 -1.66 -5.85 -16.76
C LEU A 27 -0.38 -6.26 -17.51
N GLU A 28 0.13 -5.34 -18.32
CA GLU A 28 1.43 -5.50 -18.97
C GLU A 28 2.58 -5.18 -17.99
N PRO A 29 3.74 -5.82 -18.14
CA PRO A 29 4.96 -5.43 -17.42
C PRO A 29 5.22 -3.92 -17.53
N GLY A 30 5.58 -3.31 -16.41
CA GLY A 30 5.78 -1.87 -16.28
C GLY A 30 4.53 -1.10 -15.85
N SER A 31 3.34 -1.69 -15.82
CA SER A 31 2.11 -1.06 -15.27
C SER A 31 2.28 -0.63 -13.81
N ILE A 32 1.39 0.24 -13.30
CA ILE A 32 1.40 0.69 -11.90
C ILE A 32 0.16 0.16 -11.16
N LEU A 33 0.38 -0.55 -10.05
CA LEU A 33 -0.65 -0.81 -9.04
C LEU A 33 -0.62 0.31 -7.99
N VAL A 34 -1.73 1.04 -7.86
CA VAL A 34 -1.90 2.07 -6.83
C VAL A 34 -2.67 1.49 -5.65
N VAL A 35 -2.10 1.60 -4.44
CA VAL A 35 -2.72 1.09 -3.21
C VAL A 35 -2.95 2.24 -2.24
N GLY A 36 -4.23 2.48 -1.93
CA GLY A 36 -4.65 3.30 -0.80
C GLY A 36 -5.12 2.41 0.33
N CYS A 37 -4.60 2.63 1.55
CA CYS A 37 -4.98 1.85 2.72
C CYS A 37 -5.08 2.76 3.94
N SER A 38 -6.03 2.47 4.82
CA SER A 38 -6.07 3.05 6.16
C SER A 38 -5.85 1.97 7.20
N THR A 39 -4.69 1.99 7.85
CA THR A 39 -4.28 0.94 8.80
C THR A 39 -5.19 0.86 10.02
N SER A 40 -5.78 2.00 10.42
CA SER A 40 -6.75 2.07 11.52
C SER A 40 -8.05 1.32 11.23
N GLU A 41 -8.49 1.28 9.98
CA GLU A 41 -9.69 0.57 9.55
C GLU A 41 -9.42 -0.94 9.47
N VAL A 42 -8.22 -1.32 9.03
CA VAL A 42 -7.80 -2.74 8.93
C VAL A 42 -7.71 -3.40 10.31
N GLN A 43 -7.19 -2.68 11.31
CA GLN A 43 -7.04 -3.22 12.67
C GLN A 43 -8.37 -3.31 13.45
N GLY A 44 -9.44 -2.70 12.92
CA GLY A 44 -10.67 -2.46 13.68
C GLY A 44 -10.47 -1.33 14.70
N LYS A 45 -11.54 -0.58 15.00
CA LYS A 45 -11.51 0.61 15.88
C LYS A 45 -11.07 0.26 17.32
N HIS A 46 -9.76 0.13 17.62
CA HIS A 46 -9.18 0.39 18.95
C HIS A 46 -7.64 0.60 18.97
N ILE A 47 -7.31 1.80 19.46
CA ILE A 47 -6.11 2.49 19.99
C ILE A 47 -4.78 1.70 20.20
N GLY A 48 -3.76 2.09 19.41
CA GLY A 48 -2.33 1.96 19.71
C GLY A 48 -1.46 2.35 18.51
N SER A 49 -0.70 3.46 18.58
CA SER A 49 0.11 3.96 17.45
C SER A 49 1.17 2.96 16.95
N SER A 50 1.61 2.04 17.81
CA SER A 50 2.58 0.98 17.51
C SER A 50 2.03 -0.11 16.59
N GLY A 51 0.73 -0.45 16.68
CA GLY A 51 0.12 -1.50 15.85
C GLY A 51 0.00 -1.13 14.37
N ASN A 52 -0.05 0.17 14.07
CA ASN A 52 -0.25 0.65 12.70
C ASN A 52 0.92 0.34 11.75
N LEU A 53 2.17 0.36 12.26
CA LEU A 53 3.35 0.06 11.43
C LEU A 53 3.46 -1.42 11.11
N GLU A 54 3.13 -2.29 12.08
CA GLU A 54 3.12 -3.74 11.87
C GLU A 54 2.04 -4.14 10.86
N VAL A 55 0.85 -3.54 10.96
CA VAL A 55 -0.23 -3.71 9.97
C VAL A 55 0.20 -3.18 8.60
N ALA A 56 0.81 -2.00 8.52
CA ALA A 56 1.34 -1.47 7.27
C ALA A 56 2.37 -2.43 6.64
N ALA A 57 3.29 -2.98 7.43
CA ALA A 57 4.28 -3.95 6.96
C ALA A 57 3.62 -5.26 6.48
N ALA A 58 2.63 -5.77 7.21
CA ALA A 58 1.87 -6.97 6.83
C ALA A 58 1.09 -6.80 5.51
N ILE A 59 0.77 -5.56 5.13
CA ILE A 59 0.14 -5.23 3.83
C ILE A 59 1.21 -5.00 2.76
N LEU A 60 2.24 -4.23 3.05
CA LEU A 60 3.23 -3.79 2.06
C LEU A 60 4.13 -4.93 1.57
N GLN A 61 4.57 -5.83 2.46
CA GLN A 61 5.46 -6.94 2.11
C GLN A 61 4.89 -7.88 1.03
N PRO A 62 3.66 -8.41 1.16
CA PRO A 62 3.09 -9.26 0.12
C PRO A 62 2.87 -8.50 -1.19
N LEU A 63 2.46 -7.21 -1.12
CA LEU A 63 2.29 -6.39 -2.32
C LEU A 63 3.59 -6.23 -3.09
N LEU A 64 4.69 -5.86 -2.41
CA LEU A 64 6.01 -5.71 -3.05
C LEU A 64 6.45 -7.00 -3.74
N LYS A 65 6.27 -8.15 -3.09
CA LYS A 65 6.60 -9.47 -3.64
C LYS A 65 5.79 -9.73 -4.92
N ILE A 66 4.47 -9.53 -4.87
CA ILE A 66 3.58 -9.82 -6.00
C ILE A 66 3.84 -8.85 -7.15
N THR A 67 3.99 -7.55 -6.89
CA THR A 67 4.28 -6.59 -7.96
C THR A 67 5.60 -6.90 -8.65
N ALA A 68 6.62 -7.38 -7.92
CA ALA A 68 7.88 -7.84 -8.50
C ALA A 68 7.70 -9.09 -9.39
N GLU A 69 6.90 -10.08 -8.95
CA GLU A 69 6.61 -11.29 -9.75
C GLU A 69 5.90 -10.96 -11.07
N TYR A 70 4.97 -10.01 -11.07
CA TYR A 70 4.24 -9.56 -12.26
C TYR A 70 5.00 -8.48 -13.06
N GLN A 71 6.19 -8.08 -12.62
CA GLN A 71 7.02 -7.04 -13.24
C GLN A 71 6.29 -5.70 -13.39
N ILE A 72 5.47 -5.34 -12.41
CA ILE A 72 4.74 -4.07 -12.33
C ILE A 72 5.25 -3.23 -11.16
N TYR A 73 4.98 -1.93 -11.18
CA TYR A 73 5.35 -1.01 -10.11
C TYR A 73 4.27 -0.91 -9.05
N LEU A 74 4.69 -0.63 -7.81
CA LEU A 74 3.80 -0.29 -6.70
C LEU A 74 3.85 1.22 -6.44
N ALA A 75 2.67 1.83 -6.29
CA ALA A 75 2.50 3.19 -5.81
C ALA A 75 1.64 3.17 -4.53
N VAL A 76 2.11 3.82 -3.48
CA VAL A 76 1.33 3.95 -2.23
C VAL A 76 0.70 5.32 -2.17
N GLN A 77 -0.62 5.37 -2.03
CA GLN A 77 -1.36 6.62 -1.91
C GLN A 77 -1.35 7.12 -0.46
N CYS A 78 -0.91 8.35 -0.25
CA CYS A 78 -1.05 9.06 1.01
C CYS A 78 -2.53 9.34 1.34
N CYS A 79 -2.80 9.71 2.60
CA CYS A 79 -4.11 10.20 3.01
C CYS A 79 -4.46 11.59 2.43
N GLU A 80 -5.69 12.04 2.66
CA GLU A 80 -6.21 13.34 2.20
C GLU A 80 -5.43 14.54 2.70
N HIS A 81 -4.72 14.44 3.83
CA HIS A 81 -3.88 15.50 4.38
C HIS A 81 -2.68 15.84 3.48
N LEU A 82 -2.22 14.89 2.65
CA LEU A 82 -1.18 15.10 1.66
C LEU A 82 -1.74 15.12 0.24
N ASN A 83 -3.00 15.54 0.08
CA ASN A 83 -3.69 15.62 -1.21
C ASN A 83 -3.66 14.32 -2.01
N ARG A 84 -3.61 13.16 -1.32
CA ARG A 84 -3.51 11.83 -1.95
C ARG A 84 -2.30 11.70 -2.87
N ALA A 85 -1.19 12.40 -2.55
CA ALA A 85 0.09 12.22 -3.23
C ALA A 85 0.50 10.74 -3.23
N LEU A 86 1.28 10.33 -4.23
CA LEU A 86 1.75 8.95 -4.37
C LEU A 86 3.22 8.84 -3.99
N VAL A 87 3.54 7.88 -3.14
CA VAL A 87 4.91 7.42 -2.90
C VAL A 87 5.23 6.37 -3.95
N VAL A 88 6.26 6.65 -4.77
CA VAL A 88 6.74 5.79 -5.85
C VAL A 88 8.26 5.82 -5.91
N GLU A 89 8.86 4.80 -6.51
CA GLU A 89 10.29 4.86 -6.84
C GLU A 89 10.58 5.97 -7.86
N ARG A 90 11.76 6.58 -7.75
CA ARG A 90 12.18 7.67 -8.64
C ARG A 90 12.20 7.27 -10.12
N VAL A 91 12.45 5.99 -10.44
CA VAL A 91 12.42 5.49 -11.82
C VAL A 91 11.00 5.55 -12.39
N VAL A 92 9.98 5.18 -11.61
CA VAL A 92 8.57 5.21 -12.00
C VAL A 92 8.13 6.64 -12.26
N MET A 93 8.45 7.56 -11.34
CA MET A 93 8.17 8.98 -11.49
C MET A 93 8.73 9.53 -12.81
N LYS A 94 9.97 9.18 -13.17
CA LYS A 94 10.60 9.62 -14.42
C LYS A 94 9.96 8.97 -15.66
N GLN A 95 9.74 7.66 -15.62
CA GLN A 95 9.17 6.88 -16.73
C GLN A 95 7.77 7.38 -17.09
N TYR A 96 6.94 7.62 -16.08
CA TYR A 96 5.56 8.08 -16.23
C TYR A 96 5.42 9.61 -16.25
N ARG A 97 6.52 10.35 -16.16
CA ARG A 97 6.55 11.83 -16.13
C ARG A 97 5.61 12.42 -15.08
N LEU A 98 5.58 11.81 -13.90
CA LEU A 98 4.77 12.28 -12.78
C LEU A 98 5.35 13.59 -12.23
N GLU A 99 4.47 14.49 -11.80
CA GLU A 99 4.86 15.72 -11.14
C GLU A 99 5.39 15.43 -9.73
N GLN A 100 6.64 15.82 -9.46
CA GLN A 100 7.22 15.66 -8.14
C GLN A 100 6.70 16.75 -7.20
N VAL A 101 6.12 16.35 -6.07
CA VAL A 101 5.75 17.26 -4.98
C VAL A 101 6.76 17.17 -3.83
N SER A 102 6.86 18.24 -3.03
CA SER A 102 7.78 18.30 -1.89
C SER A 102 7.02 18.11 -0.58
N VAL A 103 7.00 16.88 -0.08
CA VAL A 103 6.40 16.53 1.22
C VAL A 103 7.09 15.29 1.79
N TYR A 104 7.14 15.17 3.11
CA TYR A 104 7.64 14.00 3.81
C TYR A 104 6.48 13.37 4.61
N PRO A 105 5.92 12.22 4.17
CA PRO A 105 4.87 11.56 4.92
C PRO A 105 5.38 11.08 6.27
N ILE A 106 4.56 11.26 7.30
CA ILE A 106 4.77 10.69 8.62
C ILE A 106 3.52 9.90 9.00
N ALA A 107 3.63 8.93 9.91
CA ALA A 107 2.50 8.08 10.31
C ALA A 107 1.23 8.88 10.71
N HIS A 108 1.42 10.07 11.32
CA HIS A 108 0.33 10.97 11.73
C HIS A 108 -0.15 11.94 10.63
N ALA A 109 0.56 12.08 9.51
CA ALA A 109 0.22 12.95 8.38
C ALA A 109 0.83 12.37 7.09
N GLY A 110 0.06 11.52 6.41
CA GLY A 110 0.51 10.72 5.26
C GLY A 110 -0.07 9.29 5.30
N GLY A 111 -0.22 8.76 6.51
CA GLY A 111 -0.68 7.40 6.78
C GLY A 111 0.50 6.43 6.93
N SER A 112 0.36 5.41 7.77
CA SER A 112 1.48 4.55 8.20
C SER A 112 2.11 3.68 7.10
N MET A 113 1.48 3.62 5.93
CA MET A 113 1.95 2.84 4.77
C MET A 113 2.75 3.69 3.77
N ALA A 114 2.57 5.02 3.79
CA ALA A 114 3.23 5.98 2.91
C ALA A 114 4.48 6.58 3.58
#